data_AF-A0A1H3JYS8-F1
#
_entry.id   AF-A0A1H3JYS8-F1
#
_cell.length_a   1.000
_cell.length_b   1.000
_cell.length_c   1.000
_cell.angle_alpha   90.00
_cell.angle_beta   90.00
_cell.angle_gamma   90.00
#
_symmetry.space_group_name_H-M   'P 1'
#
loop_
_entity.id
_entity.type
_entity.pdbx_description
1 polymer ?
#
loop_
_entity_poly.entity_id
_entity_poly.type
_entity_poly.pdbx_seq_one_letter_code
_entity_poly.pdbx_strand_id
1 'polypeptide(L)'
;MNIPILSKFFNSRADPKNSMWGSAHSFFFGPTSSGKHVDERTAMQTSAVYACVRILSETIASLPLHIYIRTEKGKEKALDHPLYSILHDAPNDEMTSFVFRETLMSHLLL
;
A
#
# COMPACT_ATOMS: atom_id res chain seq x y z
N MET A 1 -4.88 -31.11 -40.56
CA MET A 1 -4.44 -32.29 -39.78
C MET A 1 -3.95 -31.77 -38.44
N ASN A 2 -4.81 -31.81 -37.41
CA ASN A 2 -4.57 -31.10 -36.15
C ASN A 2 -3.80 -32.03 -35.19
N ILE A 3 -2.53 -31.75 -34.92
CA ILE A 3 -1.67 -32.59 -34.09
C ILE A 3 -1.78 -32.10 -32.63
N PRO A 4 -2.50 -32.81 -31.74
CA PRO A 4 -2.87 -32.32 -30.39
C PRO A 4 -1.69 -32.15 -29.42
N ILE A 5 -0.49 -32.57 -29.80
CA ILE A 5 0.73 -32.44 -29.00
C ILE A 5 1.34 -31.04 -29.07
N LEU A 6 1.24 -30.36 -30.22
CA LEU A 6 1.84 -29.03 -30.42
C LEU A 6 0.99 -27.89 -29.81
N SER A 7 -0.33 -28.08 -29.65
CA SER A 7 -1.21 -27.05 -29.07
C SER A 7 -0.93 -26.80 -27.57
N LYS A 8 -0.37 -27.78 -26.85
CA LYS A 8 0.02 -27.61 -25.44
C LYS A 8 1.22 -26.67 -25.24
N PHE A 9 2.07 -26.49 -26.25
CA PHE A 9 3.23 -25.61 -26.17
C PHE A 9 2.89 -24.13 -26.41
N PHE A 10 1.73 -23.83 -27.01
CA PHE A 10 1.33 -22.48 -27.39
C PHE A 10 0.16 -21.92 -26.57
N ASN A 11 -0.30 -22.63 -25.54
CA ASN A 11 -1.32 -22.08 -24.65
C ASN A 11 -0.73 -21.00 -23.74
N SER A 12 -1.31 -19.80 -23.81
CA SER A 12 -1.05 -18.71 -22.87
C SER A 12 -1.37 -19.18 -21.45
N ARG A 13 -0.35 -19.28 -20.61
CA ARG A 13 -0.53 -19.64 -19.18
C ARG A 13 -1.25 -18.54 -18.39
N ALA A 14 -1.43 -17.37 -19.00
CA ALA A 14 -1.94 -16.15 -18.38
C ALA A 14 -3.41 -15.86 -18.72
N ASP A 15 -4.14 -16.79 -19.33
CA ASP A 15 -5.55 -16.53 -19.67
C ASP A 15 -6.40 -16.54 -18.39
N PRO A 16 -7.08 -15.42 -18.05
CA PRO A 16 -7.90 -15.34 -16.85
C PRO A 16 -9.12 -16.25 -17.02
N LYS A 17 -9.28 -17.22 -16.12
CA LYS A 17 -10.50 -18.03 -16.04
C LYS A 17 -11.49 -17.31 -15.12
N ASN A 18 -12.60 -16.85 -15.68
CA ASN A 18 -13.68 -16.22 -14.91
C ASN A 18 -14.20 -17.21 -13.86
N SER A 19 -13.99 -16.91 -12.57
CA SER A 19 -14.63 -17.61 -11.46
C SER A 19 -15.81 -16.79 -10.96
N MET A 20 -17.02 -17.26 -11.29
CA MET A 20 -18.29 -16.61 -10.95
C MET A 20 -18.95 -17.31 -9.76
N TRP A 21 -18.24 -17.42 -8.62
CA TRP A 21 -18.85 -17.74 -7.32
C TRP A 21 -17.80 -17.54 -6.19
N GLY A 22 -17.98 -16.57 -5.29
CA GLY A 22 -17.10 -16.36 -4.11
C GLY A 22 -15.99 -15.31 -4.24
N SER A 23 -16.15 -14.29 -5.10
CA SER A 23 -15.07 -13.39 -5.54
C SER A 23 -14.38 -12.54 -4.44
N ALA A 24 -14.98 -12.36 -3.27
CA ALA A 24 -14.33 -11.62 -2.17
C ALA A 24 -13.12 -12.40 -1.60
N HIS A 25 -13.26 -13.71 -1.37
CA HIS A 25 -12.16 -14.52 -0.85
C HIS A 25 -11.07 -14.76 -1.89
N SER A 26 -11.41 -14.80 -3.18
CA SER A 26 -10.40 -14.88 -4.23
C SER A 26 -9.66 -13.55 -4.47
N PHE A 27 -10.25 -12.41 -4.13
CA PHE A 27 -9.59 -11.11 -4.27
C PHE A 27 -8.59 -10.87 -3.13
N PHE A 28 -8.98 -11.19 -1.89
CA PHE A 28 -8.12 -11.03 -0.72
C PHE A 28 -7.18 -12.23 -0.47
N PHE A 29 -7.58 -13.45 -0.85
CA PHE A 29 -6.85 -14.70 -0.59
C PHE A 29 -6.89 -15.66 -1.79
N GLY A 30 -6.81 -15.09 -3.00
CA GLY A 30 -6.87 -15.85 -4.25
C GLY A 30 -5.78 -16.92 -4.38
N PRO A 31 -6.05 -17.98 -5.15
CA PRO A 31 -5.05 -19.00 -5.43
C PRO A 31 -3.86 -18.36 -6.15
N THR A 32 -2.66 -18.52 -5.59
CA THR A 32 -1.43 -18.08 -6.25
C THR A 32 -1.01 -19.11 -7.30
N SER A 33 -0.30 -18.67 -8.35
CA SER A 33 0.19 -19.56 -9.43
C SER A 33 1.10 -20.67 -8.90
N SER A 34 1.82 -20.43 -7.79
CA SER A 34 2.67 -21.39 -7.10
C SER A 34 1.94 -22.23 -6.05
N GLY A 35 0.68 -21.91 -5.73
CA GLY A 35 -0.11 -22.56 -4.67
C GLY A 35 0.35 -22.22 -3.24
N LYS A 36 1.23 -21.22 -3.07
CA LYS A 36 1.67 -20.72 -1.76
C LYS A 36 0.75 -19.61 -1.27
N HIS A 37 0.35 -19.66 -0.01
CA HIS A 37 -0.35 -18.55 0.64
C HIS A 37 0.63 -17.38 0.78
N VAL A 38 0.22 -16.17 0.39
CA VAL A 38 0.98 -14.94 0.59
C VAL A 38 0.15 -14.03 1.48
N ASP A 39 0.70 -13.72 2.65
CA ASP A 39 0.19 -12.79 3.65
C ASP A 39 1.20 -11.64 3.83
N GLU A 40 0.84 -10.60 4.60
CA GLU A 40 1.74 -9.47 4.91
C GLU A 40 3.12 -9.95 5.42
N ARG A 41 3.12 -10.95 6.32
CA ARG A 41 4.34 -11.46 6.96
C ARG A 41 5.27 -12.14 5.97
N THR A 42 4.73 -12.98 5.07
CA THR A 42 5.49 -13.66 4.02
C THR A 42 5.88 -12.73 2.88
N ALA A 43 5.06 -11.72 2.57
CA ALA A 43 5.40 -10.68 1.61
C ALA A 43 6.61 -9.87 2.07
N MET A 44 6.64 -9.44 3.34
CA MET A 44 7.75 -8.67 3.93
C MET A 44 9.07 -9.43 4.03
N GLN A 45 9.05 -10.77 3.99
CA GLN A 45 10.27 -11.58 3.92
C GLN A 45 11.01 -11.43 2.58
N THR A 46 10.35 -10.89 1.55
CA THR A 46 10.98 -10.61 0.26
C THR A 46 11.65 -9.24 0.29
N SER A 47 12.98 -9.20 0.07
CA SER A 47 13.77 -7.96 0.13
C SER A 47 13.28 -6.87 -0.85
N ALA A 48 12.80 -7.27 -2.03
CA ALA A 48 12.23 -6.34 -3.00
C ALA A 48 10.95 -5.66 -2.49
N VAL A 49 10.05 -6.42 -1.84
CA VAL A 49 8.82 -5.89 -1.25
C VAL A 49 9.17 -4.96 -0.10
N TYR A 50 10.05 -5.38 0.81
CA TYR A 50 10.51 -4.57 1.93
C TYR A 50 11.09 -3.22 1.46
N ALA A 51 11.96 -3.24 0.43
CA ALA A 51 12.55 -2.03 -0.11
C ALA A 51 11.50 -1.07 -0.71
N CYS A 52 10.51 -1.60 -1.44
CA CYS A 52 9.44 -0.78 -2.01
C CYS A 52 8.56 -0.15 -0.93
N VAL A 53 8.12 -0.94 0.07
CA VAL A 53 7.29 -0.44 1.18
C VAL A 53 8.04 0.64 1.96
N ARG A 54 9.31 0.41 2.27
CA ARG A 54 10.17 1.38 2.96
C ARG A 54 10.33 2.68 2.18
N ILE A 55 10.68 2.61 0.90
CA ILE A 55 10.86 3.82 0.07
C ILE A 55 9.56 4.62 0.00
N LEU A 56 8.40 3.98 -0.20
CA LEU A 56 7.12 4.67 -0.29
C LEU A 56 6.71 5.33 1.04
N SER A 57 6.85 4.60 2.14
CA SER A 57 6.48 5.08 3.47
C SER A 57 7.39 6.20 3.96
N GLU A 58 8.72 6.05 3.89
CA GLU A 58 9.68 7.10 4.26
C GLU A 58 9.51 8.35 3.39
N THR A 59 9.29 8.18 2.08
CA THR A 59 9.11 9.32 1.15
C THR A 59 7.88 10.13 1.54
N ILE A 60 6.73 9.50 1.78
CA ILE A 60 5.50 10.20 2.16
C ILE A 60 5.63 10.84 3.55
N ALA A 61 6.26 10.15 4.50
CA ALA A 61 6.50 10.67 5.84
C ALA A 61 7.41 11.92 5.83
N SER A 62 8.36 11.99 4.90
CA SER A 62 9.32 13.11 4.79
C SER A 62 8.68 14.44 4.35
N LEU A 63 7.49 14.39 3.72
CA LEU A 63 6.84 15.60 3.21
C LEU A 63 6.28 16.45 4.37
N PRO A 64 6.46 17.78 4.37
CA PRO A 64 5.90 18.63 5.42
C PRO A 64 4.37 18.70 5.31
N LEU A 65 3.68 18.37 6.41
CA LEU A 65 2.22 18.46 6.50
C LEU A 65 1.83 19.70 7.30
N HIS A 66 1.49 20.78 6.59
CA HIS A 66 1.07 22.04 7.20
C HIS A 66 -0.45 22.23 7.08
N ILE A 67 -1.08 22.64 8.18
CA ILE A 67 -2.49 23.06 8.16
C ILE A 67 -2.57 24.53 7.77
N TYR A 68 -3.54 24.85 6.92
CA TYR A 68 -3.82 26.21 6.48
C TYR A 68 -5.26 26.59 6.82
N ILE A 69 -5.45 27.84 7.23
CA ILE A 69 -6.77 28.46 7.39
C ILE A 69 -7.00 29.41 6.22
N ARG A 70 -8.24 29.45 5.72
CA ARG A 70 -8.66 30.43 4.71
C ARG A 70 -9.01 31.73 5.41
N THR A 71 -8.45 32.83 4.93
CA THR A 71 -8.75 34.19 5.36
C THR A 71 -9.34 34.98 4.20
N GLU A 72 -9.96 36.12 4.46
CA GLU A 72 -10.48 37.04 3.44
C GLU A 72 -9.40 37.48 2.43
N LYS A 73 -8.12 37.45 2.84
CA LYS A 73 -6.98 37.87 2.03
C LYS A 73 -6.19 36.71 1.41
N GLY A 74 -6.53 35.46 1.72
CA GLY A 74 -5.85 34.30 1.16
C GLY A 74 -5.80 33.07 2.07
N LYS A 75 -4.61 32.49 2.23
CA LYS A 75 -4.37 31.30 3.05
C LYS A 75 -3.16 31.55 3.93
N GLU A 76 -3.28 31.22 5.21
CA GLU A 76 -2.22 31.36 6.20
C GLU A 76 -2.02 30.04 6.95
N LYS A 77 -0.80 29.77 7.43
CA LYS A 77 -0.52 28.56 8.22
C LYS A 77 -1.25 28.68 9.57
N ALA A 78 -2.04 27.68 9.91
CA ALA A 78 -2.83 27.66 11.13
C ALA A 78 -2.01 27.07 12.29
N LEU A 79 -0.98 27.79 12.75
CA LEU A 79 -0.07 27.32 13.81
C LEU A 79 -0.78 27.15 15.16
N ASP A 80 -1.75 28.03 15.47
CA ASP A 80 -2.51 27.99 16.72
C ASP A 80 -3.61 26.92 16.74
N HIS A 81 -3.82 26.21 15.63
CA HIS A 81 -4.84 25.18 15.56
C HIS A 81 -4.38 23.93 16.33
N PRO A 82 -5.19 23.33 17.22
CA PRO A 82 -4.78 22.17 18.02
C PRO A 82 -4.27 20.98 17.19
N LEU A 83 -4.82 20.80 15.99
CA LEU A 83 -4.35 19.74 15.08
C LEU A 83 -2.97 20.01 14.47
N TYR A 84 -2.46 21.25 14.50
CA TYR A 84 -1.18 21.57 13.87
C TYR A 84 -0.05 20.81 14.55
N SER A 85 0.06 20.90 15.88
CA SER A 85 1.09 20.17 16.64
C SER A 85 0.94 18.64 16.50
N ILE A 86 -0.29 18.13 16.51
CA ILE A 86 -0.58 16.69 16.38
C ILE A 86 -0.13 16.17 15.01
N LEU A 87 -0.47 16.87 13.94
CA LEU A 87 -0.19 16.43 12.57
C LEU A 87 1.22 16.79 12.10
N HIS A 88 1.82 17.86 12.62
CA HIS A 88 3.15 18.32 12.22
C HIS A 88 4.26 17.73 13.10
N ASP A 89 4.11 17.76 14.42
CA ASP A 89 5.19 17.45 15.37
C ASP A 89 5.09 16.00 15.87
N ALA A 90 4.09 15.70 16.70
CA ALA A 90 3.92 14.40 17.32
C ALA A 90 2.45 14.16 17.70
N PRO A 91 1.82 13.07 17.23
CA PRO A 91 0.44 12.76 17.60
C PRO A 91 0.30 12.24 19.04
N ASN A 92 1.36 11.63 19.58
CA ASN A 92 1.46 11.17 20.96
C ASN A 92 2.93 11.22 21.41
N ASP A 93 3.19 10.99 22.70
CA ASP A 93 4.54 11.10 23.26
C ASP A 93 5.48 9.96 22.82
N GLU A 94 4.92 8.87 22.29
CA GLU A 94 5.65 7.67 21.90
C GLU A 94 6.19 7.72 20.46
N MET A 95 5.58 8.52 19.58
CA MET A 95 5.99 8.59 18.18
C MET A 95 5.91 10.00 17.60
N THR A 96 6.84 10.30 16.69
CA THR A 96 6.80 11.54 15.90
C THR A 96 5.76 11.45 14.80
N SER A 97 5.33 12.61 14.28
CA SER A 97 4.44 12.67 13.11
C SER A 97 5.04 11.95 11.88
N PHE A 98 6.37 11.91 11.76
CA PHE A 98 7.06 11.16 10.72
C PHE A 98 6.77 9.66 10.85
N VAL A 99 7.07 9.07 12.02
CA VAL A 99 6.89 7.63 12.28
C VAL A 99 5.41 7.24 12.14
N PHE A 100 4.51 8.11 12.60
CA PHE A 100 3.07 7.91 12.44
C PHE A 100 2.67 7.78 10.97
N ARG A 101 3.13 8.71 10.12
CA ARG A 101 2.80 8.72 8.68
C ARG A 101 3.47 7.57 7.92
N GLU A 102 4.70 7.24 8.28
CA GLU A 102 5.43 6.08 7.76
C GLU A 102 4.65 4.78 8.07
N THR A 103 4.20 4.64 9.32
CA THR A 103 3.43 3.49 9.80
C THR A 103 2.07 3.39 9.12
N LEU A 104 1.36 4.51 8.96
CA LEU A 104 0.10 4.55 8.22
C LEU A 104 0.27 4.11 6.77
N MET A 105 1.31 4.59 6.08
CA MET A 105 1.56 4.20 4.70
C MET A 105 1.96 2.73 4.60
N SER A 106 2.73 2.22 5.56
CA SER A 106 3.12 0.81 5.59
C SER A 106 1.90 -0.11 5.73
N HIS A 107 0.98 0.18 6.65
CA HIS A 107 -0.27 -0.56 6.83
C HIS A 107 -1.30 -0.36 5.69
N LEU A 108 -1.13 0.66 4.86
CA LEU A 108 -1.95 0.81 3.66
C LEU A 108 -1.50 -0.17 2.57
N LEU A 109 -0.19 -0.46 2.52
CA LEU A 109 0.44 -1.28 1.49
C LEU A 109 0.32 -2.78 1.75
N LEU A 110 0.14 -3.18 3.01
CA LEU A 110 0.08 -4.57 3.47
C LEU A 110 -0.99 -4.74 4.56
#